data_AF-A0A352IDM3-F1
#
_entry.id   AF-A0A352IDM3-F1
#
_cell.length_a   1.000
_cell.length_b   1.000
_cell.length_c   1.000
_cell.angle_alpha   90.00
_cell.angle_beta   90.00
_cell.angle_gamma   90.00
#
_symmetry.space_group_name_H-M   'P 1'
#
loop_
_entity.id
_entity.type
_entity.pdbx_description
1 polymer ?
#
loop_
_entity_poly.entity_id
_entity_poly.type
_entity_poly.pdbx_seq_one_letter_code
_entity_poly.pdbx_strand_id
1 'polypeptide(L)'
;MEELLLKDGRAYFVHKTIRYFRRTGKRNVQHKEMPTISGLVFFQGLPQEIQTYLDRTFPHVHLCRNCSTGKVARIDDRQMRLFMRVNETEPDRIRFLLKPFHYYARNRILLRITTGELAGLEGYIIRIDRDRRLVMDVGGISVAISGVHAEHFEEVNPGGMPNADVNPFYQRNLQEREALIDRYFHPVKDDTEVAAQAENIDYLREYVLAELAGKRMDIRKAWITYAFIIREIGYYYAPYTDRLG
;
A
#
# COMPACT_ATOMS: atom_id res chain seq x y z
N MET A 1 -7.09 23.15 4.67
CA MET A 1 -7.94 21.93 4.60
C MET A 1 -8.50 21.60 5.98
N GLU A 2 -7.67 21.27 6.97
CA GLU A 2 -8.11 20.91 8.34
C GLU A 2 -9.09 21.92 8.96
N GLU A 3 -8.83 23.23 8.87
CA GLU A 3 -9.74 24.27 9.38
C GLU A 3 -11.14 24.22 8.74
N LEU A 4 -11.22 23.90 7.44
CA LEU A 4 -12.49 23.80 6.73
C LEU A 4 -13.23 22.52 7.10
N LEU A 5 -12.50 21.41 7.29
CA LEU A 5 -13.07 20.16 7.78
C LEU A 5 -13.68 20.32 9.18
N LEU A 6 -12.99 21.05 10.07
CA LEU A 6 -13.51 21.42 11.39
C LEU A 6 -14.77 22.26 11.29
N LYS A 7 -14.76 23.30 10.44
CA LYS A 7 -15.90 24.19 10.22
C LYS A 7 -17.13 23.44 9.71
N ASP A 8 -16.92 22.46 8.84
CA ASP A 8 -17.99 21.67 8.22
C ASP A 8 -18.41 20.45 9.08
N GLY A 9 -17.87 20.31 10.29
CA GLY A 9 -18.21 19.23 11.23
C GLY A 9 -17.83 17.84 10.73
N ARG A 10 -16.80 17.73 9.88
CA ARG A 10 -16.35 16.43 9.34
C ARG A 10 -15.46 15.71 10.33
N ALA A 11 -15.75 14.42 10.56
CA ALA A 11 -14.88 13.54 11.33
C ALA A 11 -13.67 13.13 10.47
N TYR A 12 -12.48 13.60 10.84
CA TYR A 12 -11.24 13.33 10.13
C TYR A 12 -10.09 13.05 11.10
N PHE A 13 -9.04 12.41 10.59
CA PHE A 13 -7.79 12.19 11.29
C PHE A 13 -6.59 12.42 10.37
N VAL A 14 -5.55 13.08 10.89
CA VAL A 14 -4.26 13.28 10.20
C VAL A 14 -3.17 12.82 11.14
N HIS A 15 -2.40 11.80 10.73
CA HIS A 15 -1.20 11.43 11.48
C HIS A 15 -0.13 12.52 11.29
N LYS A 16 0.33 13.09 12.39
CA LYS A 16 1.43 14.05 12.42
C LYS A 16 2.64 13.47 13.14
N THR A 17 3.83 13.86 12.73
CA THR A 17 5.11 13.53 13.37
C THR A 17 5.80 14.82 13.78
N ILE A 18 6.55 14.75 14.88
CA ILE A 18 7.31 15.89 15.39
C ILE A 18 8.67 15.89 14.69
N ARG A 19 8.96 16.95 13.93
CA ARG A 19 10.28 17.16 13.34
C ARG A 19 11.07 18.19 14.13
N TYR A 20 12.27 17.80 14.54
CA TYR A 20 13.24 18.69 15.18
C TYR A 20 14.15 19.31 14.13
N PHE A 21 14.27 20.63 14.14
CA PHE A 21 15.18 21.34 13.25
C PHE A 21 16.01 22.34 14.04
N ARG A 22 17.29 22.42 13.67
CA ARG A 22 18.24 23.38 14.21
C ARG A 22 18.34 24.54 13.23
N ARG A 23 17.98 25.75 13.67
CA ARG A 23 18.11 26.94 12.82
C ARG A 23 19.57 27.39 12.81
N THR A 24 20.15 27.60 11.63
CA THR A 24 21.50 28.14 11.47
C THR A 24 21.61 29.45 12.25
N GLY A 25 22.50 29.51 13.24
CA GLY A 25 22.76 30.71 14.06
C GLY A 25 22.03 30.83 15.41
N LYS A 26 21.15 29.90 15.81
CA LYS A 26 20.58 29.87 17.18
C LYS A 26 20.84 28.51 17.86
N ARG A 27 21.21 28.53 19.14
CA ARG A 27 21.48 27.31 19.95
C ARG A 27 20.25 26.46 20.24
N ASN A 28 19.03 27.00 20.08
CA ASN A 28 17.80 26.33 20.48
C ASN A 28 17.25 25.46 19.34
N VAL A 29 16.97 24.20 19.66
CA VAL A 29 16.24 23.26 18.79
C VAL A 29 14.77 23.64 18.81
N GLN A 30 14.16 23.80 17.64
CA GLN A 30 12.72 23.97 17.51
C GLN A 30 12.09 22.65 17.06
N HIS A 31 10.91 22.35 17.59
CA HIS A 31 10.08 21.24 17.15
C HIS A 31 8.86 21.79 16.41
N LYS A 32 8.45 21.14 15.33
CA LYS A 32 7.20 21.43 14.63
C LYS A 32 6.48 20.13 14.32
N GLU A 33 5.20 20.11 14.63
CA GLU A 33 4.30 19.04 14.22
C GLU A 33 3.98 19.20 12.73
N MET A 34 4.20 18.14 11.96
CA MET A 34 3.93 18.11 10.53
C MET A 34 3.20 16.82 10.15
N PRO A 35 2.29 16.82 9.16
CA PRO A 35 1.72 15.59 8.62
C PRO A 35 2.83 14.62 8.22
N THR A 36 2.75 13.38 8.69
CA THR A 36 3.77 12.34 8.45
C THR A 36 3.86 12.00 6.97
N ILE A 37 2.70 11.99 6.30
CA ILE A 37 2.58 11.88 4.85
C ILE A 37 1.80 13.10 4.38
N SER A 38 2.40 13.88 3.47
CA SER A 38 1.74 15.06 2.91
C SER A 38 0.48 14.65 2.14
N GLY A 39 -0.64 15.31 2.41
CA GLY A 39 -1.92 15.06 1.74
C GLY A 39 -2.69 13.82 2.22
N LEU A 40 -2.16 13.04 3.17
CA LEU A 40 -2.89 11.88 3.71
C LEU A 40 -3.85 12.33 4.82
N VAL A 41 -5.14 12.21 4.55
CA VAL A 41 -6.22 12.49 5.50
C VAL A 41 -7.16 11.30 5.55
N PHE A 42 -7.47 10.82 6.75
CA PHE A 42 -8.43 9.77 6.96
C PHE A 42 -9.79 10.39 7.28
N PHE A 43 -10.85 9.86 6.68
CA PHE A 43 -12.22 10.31 6.90
C PHE A 43 -13.06 9.19 7.48
N GLN A 44 -13.95 9.53 8.42
CA GLN A 44 -14.97 8.61 8.93
C GLN A 44 -16.30 8.89 8.20
N GLY A 45 -16.89 7.84 7.61
CA GLY A 45 -18.18 7.96 6.91
C GLY A 45 -18.29 7.04 5.69
N LEU A 46 -19.35 7.23 4.91
CA LEU A 46 -19.57 6.48 3.68
C LEU A 46 -18.72 7.05 2.53
N PRO A 47 -18.03 6.19 1.74
CA PRO A 47 -17.18 6.65 0.63
C PRO A 47 -17.87 7.60 -0.36
N GLN A 48 -19.13 7.34 -0.70
CA GLN A 48 -19.89 8.16 -1.66
C GLN A 48 -20.17 9.57 -1.11
N GLU A 49 -20.55 9.68 0.16
CA GLU A 49 -20.83 10.95 0.82
C GLU A 49 -19.55 11.79 0.96
N ILE A 50 -18.45 11.14 1.35
CA ILE A 50 -17.16 11.79 1.47
C ILE A 50 -16.66 12.26 0.09
N GLN A 51 -16.71 11.42 -0.95
CA GLN A 51 -16.29 11.83 -2.30
C GLN A 51 -17.13 12.99 -2.82
N THR A 52 -18.46 12.96 -2.63
CA THR A 52 -19.35 14.06 -3.01
C THR A 52 -18.98 15.37 -2.30
N TYR A 53 -18.62 15.30 -1.01
CA TYR A 53 -18.14 16.46 -0.26
C TYR A 53 -16.79 16.97 -0.78
N LEU A 54 -15.86 16.06 -1.07
CA LEU A 54 -14.55 16.40 -1.62
C LEU A 54 -14.67 17.04 -3.00
N ASP A 55 -15.49 16.51 -3.90
CA ASP A 55 -15.66 17.06 -5.26
C ASP A 55 -16.19 18.51 -5.22
N ARG A 56 -17.04 18.84 -4.24
CA ARG A 56 -17.59 20.18 -4.05
C ARG A 56 -16.60 21.16 -3.39
N THR A 57 -15.82 20.67 -2.44
CA THR A 57 -15.04 21.53 -1.52
C THR A 57 -13.56 21.59 -1.89
N PHE A 58 -13.05 20.50 -2.46
CA PHE A 58 -11.65 20.28 -2.83
C PHE A 58 -11.57 19.56 -4.19
N PRO A 59 -11.78 20.25 -5.34
CA PRO A 59 -11.97 19.63 -6.67
C PRO A 59 -10.80 18.79 -7.21
N HIS A 60 -9.65 18.78 -6.53
CA HIS A 60 -8.45 18.03 -6.90
C HIS A 60 -8.09 16.94 -5.88
N VAL A 61 -8.99 16.64 -4.95
CA VAL A 61 -8.77 15.68 -3.86
C VAL A 61 -9.75 14.54 -4.00
N HIS A 62 -9.23 13.32 -4.04
CA HIS A 62 -10.03 12.12 -4.21
C HIS A 62 -9.68 11.10 -3.14
N LEU A 63 -10.65 10.24 -2.83
CA LEU A 63 -10.41 9.12 -1.94
C LEU A 63 -9.37 8.17 -2.54
N CYS A 64 -8.35 7.85 -1.75
CA CYS A 64 -7.33 6.87 -2.14
C CYS A 64 -7.99 5.54 -2.47
N ARG A 65 -7.50 4.87 -3.51
CA ARG A 65 -7.88 3.49 -3.83
C ARG A 65 -6.94 2.56 -3.08
N ASN A 66 -7.47 1.50 -2.49
CA ASN A 66 -6.66 0.44 -1.93
C ASN A 66 -5.89 -0.21 -3.08
N CYS A 67 -4.55 -0.14 -3.02
CA CYS A 67 -3.65 -0.67 -4.05
C CYS A 67 -3.86 -2.17 -4.32
N SER A 68 -4.44 -2.90 -3.38
CA SER A 68 -4.70 -4.34 -3.46
C SER A 68 -6.06 -4.69 -4.06
N THR A 69 -7.05 -3.77 -4.03
CA THR A 69 -8.42 -4.08 -4.50
C THR A 69 -8.93 -3.16 -5.61
N GLY A 70 -8.25 -2.03 -5.87
CA GLY A 70 -8.67 -1.00 -6.81
C GLY A 70 -9.93 -0.22 -6.36
N LYS A 71 -10.59 -0.66 -5.29
CA LYS A 71 -11.75 0.01 -4.68
C LYS A 71 -11.27 1.12 -3.75
N VAL A 72 -12.16 2.04 -3.38
CA VAL A 72 -11.87 3.06 -2.36
C VAL A 72 -11.33 2.38 -1.09
N ALA A 73 -10.22 2.90 -0.56
CA ALA A 73 -9.61 2.42 0.66
C ALA A 73 -10.60 2.56 1.82
N ARG A 74 -10.92 1.43 2.44
CA ARG A 74 -11.76 1.36 3.64
C ARG A 74 -10.93 0.72 4.75
N ILE A 75 -11.07 1.29 5.94
CA ILE A 75 -10.40 0.81 7.15
C ILE A 75 -11.51 0.49 8.14
N ASP A 76 -11.40 -0.66 8.81
CA ASP A 76 -12.35 -1.02 9.86
C ASP A 76 -12.24 -0.04 11.04
N ASP A 77 -13.38 0.32 11.64
CA ASP A 77 -13.43 1.28 12.74
C ASP A 77 -12.60 0.81 13.95
N ARG A 78 -12.63 -0.49 14.28
CA ARG A 78 -11.84 -1.06 15.38
C ARG A 78 -10.35 -0.87 15.11
N GLN A 79 -9.93 -1.14 13.88
CA GLN A 79 -8.55 -0.99 13.47
C GLN A 79 -8.09 0.48 13.50
N MET A 80 -8.92 1.40 12.99
CA MET A 80 -8.62 2.82 12.98
C MET A 80 -8.53 3.41 14.39
N ARG A 81 -9.44 3.02 15.29
CA ARG A 81 -9.41 3.47 16.70
C ARG A 81 -8.15 3.02 17.43
N LEU A 82 -7.72 1.77 17.21
CA LEU A 82 -6.49 1.26 17.80
C LEU A 82 -5.27 2.02 17.26
N PHE A 83 -5.24 2.29 15.96
CA PHE A 83 -4.19 3.10 15.34
C PHE A 83 -4.14 4.53 15.91
N MET A 84 -5.29 5.19 16.05
CA MET A 84 -5.38 6.54 16.65
C MET A 84 -4.93 6.54 18.11
N ARG A 85 -5.30 5.52 18.90
CA ARG A 85 -4.86 5.39 20.30
C ARG A 85 -3.33 5.29 20.41
N VAL A 86 -2.68 4.47 19.58
CA VAL A 86 -1.22 4.36 19.57
C VAL A 86 -0.58 5.70 19.18
N ASN A 87 -1.19 6.41 18.23
CA ASN A 87 -0.71 7.73 17.82
C ASN A 87 -0.86 8.78 18.93
N GLU A 88 -1.94 8.72 19.72
CA GLU A 88 -2.18 9.64 20.84
C GLU A 88 -1.19 9.46 21.99
N THR A 89 -0.81 8.21 22.31
CA THR A 89 0.10 7.93 23.41
C THR A 89 1.57 8.03 23.00
N GLU A 90 1.95 7.41 21.88
CA GLU A 90 3.34 7.31 21.45
C GLU A 90 3.44 7.33 19.90
N PRO A 91 3.35 8.50 19.26
CA PRO A 91 3.34 8.62 17.80
C PRO A 91 4.60 8.08 17.12
N ASP A 92 5.74 8.10 17.81
CA ASP A 92 7.02 7.57 17.32
C ASP A 92 7.02 6.04 17.15
N ARG A 93 6.02 5.34 17.73
CA ARG A 93 5.85 3.90 17.52
C ARG A 93 5.37 3.56 16.11
N ILE A 94 4.73 4.51 15.44
CA ILE A 94 4.11 4.30 14.15
C ILE A 94 5.10 4.65 13.04
N ARG A 95 5.30 3.72 12.12
CA ARG A 95 6.11 3.92 10.92
C ARG A 95 5.36 3.46 9.68
N PHE A 96 5.09 4.39 8.78
CA PHE A 96 4.61 4.06 7.44
C PHE A 96 5.71 3.40 6.63
N LEU A 97 5.36 2.33 5.93
CA LEU A 97 6.29 1.56 5.11
C LEU A 97 6.01 1.78 3.63
N LEU A 98 7.08 1.75 2.83
CA LEU A 98 7.00 1.98 1.39
C LEU A 98 6.47 0.79 0.60
N LYS A 99 6.61 -0.44 1.13
CA LYS A 99 6.14 -1.65 0.46
C LYS A 99 4.70 -1.95 0.88
N PRO A 100 3.85 -2.50 0.00
CA PRO A 100 2.47 -2.84 0.33
C PRO A 100 2.38 -4.00 1.34
N PHE A 101 1.23 -4.18 1.99
CA PHE A 101 1.11 -5.08 3.15
C PHE A 101 1.50 -6.52 2.83
N HIS A 102 1.05 -7.04 1.69
CA HIS A 102 1.34 -8.40 1.23
C HIS A 102 2.84 -8.67 0.99
N TYR A 103 3.67 -7.63 0.79
CA TYR A 103 5.12 -7.79 0.71
C TYR A 103 5.67 -8.45 1.99
N TYR A 104 5.11 -8.07 3.14
CA TYR A 104 5.56 -8.54 4.45
C TYR A 104 5.03 -9.92 4.81
N ALA A 105 4.04 -10.44 4.08
CA ALA A 105 3.47 -11.78 4.28
C ALA A 105 4.44 -12.93 3.95
N ARG A 106 5.46 -12.68 3.12
CA ARG A 106 6.34 -13.73 2.59
C ARG A 106 7.01 -14.53 3.72
N ASN A 107 6.71 -15.82 3.78
CA ASN A 107 7.21 -16.77 4.78
C ASN A 107 6.88 -16.35 6.24
N ARG A 108 5.75 -15.66 6.44
CA ARG A 108 5.29 -15.26 7.77
C ARG A 108 3.83 -15.65 7.95
N ILE A 109 3.52 -16.02 9.18
CA ILE A 109 2.15 -16.28 9.63
C ILE A 109 1.50 -14.97 10.07
N LEU A 110 0.20 -14.84 9.79
CA LEU A 110 -0.60 -13.72 10.29
C LEU A 110 -0.84 -13.93 11.79
N LEU A 111 -0.49 -12.95 12.60
CA LEU A 111 -0.58 -13.01 14.04
C LEU A 111 -1.56 -11.96 14.57
N ARG A 112 -2.30 -12.31 15.61
CA ARG A 112 -3.11 -11.38 16.40
C ARG A 112 -2.47 -11.18 17.76
N ILE A 113 -2.36 -9.93 18.20
CA ILE A 113 -1.93 -9.62 19.57
C ILE A 113 -3.08 -9.94 20.53
N THR A 114 -2.80 -10.65 21.62
CA THR A 114 -3.83 -11.06 22.61
C THR A 114 -3.75 -10.28 23.92
N THR A 115 -2.66 -9.54 24.16
CA THR A 115 -2.42 -8.81 25.41
C THR A 115 -2.14 -7.33 25.19
N GLY A 116 -2.17 -6.56 26.28
CA GLY A 116 -1.77 -5.15 26.29
C GLY A 116 -2.71 -4.21 25.55
N GLU A 117 -2.26 -2.98 25.36
CA GLU A 117 -3.04 -1.92 24.68
C GLU A 117 -3.23 -2.18 23.18
N LEU A 118 -2.40 -3.06 22.63
CA LEU A 118 -2.40 -3.47 21.22
C LEU A 118 -3.25 -4.72 20.96
N ALA A 119 -3.94 -5.24 21.98
CA ALA A 119 -4.78 -6.43 21.86
C ALA A 119 -5.82 -6.29 20.74
N GLY A 120 -5.91 -7.32 19.91
CA GLY A 120 -6.79 -7.40 18.74
C GLY A 120 -6.18 -6.87 17.45
N LEU A 121 -4.97 -6.29 17.46
CA LEU A 121 -4.28 -5.94 16.22
C LEU A 121 -3.76 -7.19 15.51
N GLU A 122 -3.97 -7.23 14.20
CA GLU A 122 -3.55 -8.31 13.33
C GLU A 122 -2.48 -7.85 12.35
N GLY A 123 -1.50 -8.71 12.09
CA GLY A 123 -0.41 -8.35 11.20
C GLY A 123 0.74 -9.34 11.15
N TYR A 124 1.77 -8.97 10.41
CA TYR A 124 3.01 -9.73 10.30
C TYR A 124 4.08 -9.16 11.22
N ILE A 125 4.74 -10.02 11.99
CA ILE A 125 5.88 -9.61 12.81
C ILE A 125 7.14 -9.56 11.95
N ILE A 126 7.73 -8.37 11.85
CA ILE A 126 9.00 -8.16 11.17
C ILE A 126 10.01 -7.49 12.10
N ARG A 127 11.28 -7.55 11.72
CA ARG A 127 12.32 -6.73 12.37
C ARG A 127 12.64 -5.53 11.49
N ILE A 128 12.55 -4.33 12.05
CA ILE A 128 13.02 -3.08 11.45
C ILE A 128 13.99 -2.47 12.46
N ASP A 129 15.20 -2.13 12.03
CA ASP A 129 16.22 -1.51 12.90
C ASP A 129 16.46 -2.29 14.20
N ARG A 130 16.47 -3.63 14.10
CA ARG A 130 16.59 -4.62 15.20
C ARG A 130 15.41 -4.69 16.18
N ASP A 131 14.40 -3.85 16.00
CA ASP A 131 13.18 -3.84 16.81
C ASP A 131 12.08 -4.73 16.18
N ARG A 132 11.37 -5.50 17.01
CA ARG A 132 10.23 -6.31 16.57
C ARG A 132 9.02 -5.39 16.41
N ARG A 133 8.42 -5.40 15.23
CA ARG A 133 7.27 -4.56 14.90
C ARG A 133 6.16 -5.38 14.28
N LEU A 134 4.91 -5.05 14.60
CA LEU A 134 3.74 -5.58 13.92
C LEU A 134 3.45 -4.71 12.70
N VAL A 135 3.43 -5.33 11.52
CA VAL A 135 3.00 -4.68 10.28
C VAL A 135 1.57 -5.02 9.99
N MET A 136 0.74 -4.03 9.73
CA MET A 136 -0.69 -4.16 9.42
C MET A 136 -1.07 -3.35 8.17
N ASP A 137 -2.17 -3.72 7.52
CA ASP A 137 -2.74 -3.00 6.36
C ASP A 137 -3.73 -1.92 6.82
N VAL A 138 -3.39 -0.65 6.68
CA VAL A 138 -4.29 0.48 6.95
C VAL A 138 -4.73 1.07 5.61
N GLY A 139 -5.81 0.53 5.05
CA GLY A 139 -6.43 1.08 3.84
C GLY A 139 -5.54 1.00 2.59
N GLY A 140 -4.74 -0.07 2.46
CA GLY A 140 -3.76 -0.25 1.39
C GLY A 140 -2.36 0.30 1.73
N ILE A 141 -2.20 0.94 2.90
CA ILE A 141 -0.91 1.45 3.37
C ILE A 141 -0.37 0.53 4.47
N SER A 142 0.86 0.06 4.28
CA SER A 142 1.55 -0.70 5.32
C SER A 142 1.99 0.21 6.47
N VAL A 143 1.59 -0.16 7.67
CA VAL A 143 1.97 0.54 8.90
C VAL A 143 2.65 -0.45 9.84
N ALA A 144 3.83 -0.08 10.34
CA ALA A 144 4.53 -0.82 11.40
C ALA A 144 4.31 -0.14 12.75
N ILE A 145 3.97 -0.92 13.77
CA ILE A 145 3.85 -0.50 15.16
C ILE A 145 4.97 -1.17 15.97
N SER A 146 5.79 -0.36 16.65
CA SER A 146 6.84 -0.83 17.55
C SER A 146 6.32 -1.17 18.95
N GLY A 147 7.20 -1.70 19.81
CA GLY A 147 6.86 -1.99 21.21
C GLY A 147 5.98 -3.24 21.40
N VAL A 148 5.98 -4.15 20.42
CA VAL A 148 5.22 -5.41 20.48
C VAL A 148 6.01 -6.56 21.11
N HIS A 149 7.21 -6.30 21.61
CA HIS A 149 8.14 -7.33 22.06
C HIS A 149 7.68 -8.07 23.33
N ALA A 150 6.94 -7.38 24.20
CA ALA A 150 6.42 -7.91 25.46
C ALA A 150 5.01 -8.53 25.31
N GLU A 151 4.41 -8.43 24.13
CA GLU A 151 3.05 -8.89 23.89
C GLU A 151 2.98 -10.37 23.52
N HIS A 152 1.83 -10.98 23.81
CA HIS A 152 1.52 -12.35 23.39
C HIS A 152 0.79 -12.34 22.05
N PHE A 153 1.00 -13.40 21.28
CA PHE A 153 0.48 -13.55 19.94
C PHE A 153 -0.22 -14.90 19.79
N GLU A 154 -1.32 -14.90 19.05
CA GLU A 154 -1.94 -16.10 18.52
C GLU A 154 -1.87 -16.11 17.00
N GLU A 155 -1.83 -17.31 16.42
CA GLU A 155 -1.98 -17.47 14.98
C GLU A 155 -3.43 -17.23 14.57
N VAL A 156 -3.63 -16.35 13.60
CA VAL A 156 -4.95 -16.16 13.00
C VAL A 156 -5.15 -17.30 12.01
N ASN A 157 -5.99 -18.27 12.39
CA ASN A 157 -6.37 -19.37 11.50
C ASN A 157 -6.88 -18.80 10.16
N PRO A 158 -6.41 -19.29 9.01
CA PRO A 158 -6.77 -18.75 7.69
C PRO A 158 -8.24 -18.95 7.29
N GLY A 159 -9.06 -19.59 8.14
CA GLY A 159 -10.49 -19.85 7.90
C GLY A 159 -11.42 -18.63 8.01
N GLY A 160 -10.88 -17.41 8.05
CA GLY A 160 -11.66 -16.21 8.34
C GLY A 160 -11.17 -14.91 7.71
N MET A 161 -10.28 -14.94 6.70
CA MET A 161 -10.31 -13.83 5.76
C MET A 161 -11.68 -13.90 5.06
N PRO A 162 -12.50 -12.83 5.06
CA PRO A 162 -13.56 -12.77 4.06
C PRO A 162 -12.87 -13.04 2.73
N ASN A 163 -13.45 -13.92 1.92
CA ASN A 163 -13.23 -13.92 0.48
C ASN A 163 -13.69 -12.55 -0.04
N ALA A 164 -12.95 -11.50 0.28
CA ALA A 164 -13.09 -10.18 -0.28
C ALA A 164 -12.49 -10.32 -1.65
N ASP A 165 -13.34 -10.69 -2.61
CA ASP A 165 -13.10 -10.67 -4.05
C ASP A 165 -11.64 -10.87 -4.40
N VAL A 166 -11.20 -12.14 -4.43
CA VAL A 166 -9.93 -12.52 -5.03
C VAL A 166 -10.02 -12.20 -6.50
N ASN A 167 -9.85 -10.93 -6.83
CA ASN A 167 -9.62 -10.47 -8.17
C ASN A 167 -8.23 -11.01 -8.54
N PRO A 168 -8.13 -11.96 -9.49
CA PRO A 168 -6.87 -12.62 -9.82
C PRO A 168 -5.79 -11.66 -10.36
N PHE A 169 -6.15 -10.39 -10.59
CA PHE A 169 -5.28 -9.36 -11.14
C PHE A 169 -4.49 -8.54 -10.10
N TYR A 170 -4.65 -8.75 -8.78
CA TYR A 170 -4.02 -7.88 -7.77
C TYR A 170 -3.09 -8.62 -6.79
N GLN A 171 -1.89 -8.91 -7.28
CA GLN A 171 -0.71 -9.25 -6.48
C GLN A 171 0.48 -8.45 -7.03
N ARG A 172 0.96 -7.42 -6.33
CA ARG A 172 2.26 -6.81 -6.67
C ARG A 172 3.29 -7.09 -5.59
N ASN A 173 3.58 -8.37 -5.41
CA ASN A 173 4.78 -8.86 -4.72
C ASN A 173 5.79 -9.34 -5.77
N LEU A 174 6.19 -8.42 -6.66
CA LEU A 174 7.06 -8.75 -7.79
C LEU A 174 8.44 -9.14 -7.27
N GLN A 175 8.91 -10.33 -7.64
CA GLN A 175 10.31 -10.73 -7.44
C GLN A 175 11.23 -9.85 -8.30
N GLU A 176 12.52 -9.79 -7.97
CA GLU A 176 13.49 -8.86 -8.60
C GLU A 176 13.46 -8.91 -10.15
N ARG A 177 13.27 -10.11 -10.70
CA ARG A 177 13.13 -10.34 -12.15
C ARG A 177 11.79 -9.85 -12.72
N GLU A 178 10.69 -10.09 -12.01
CA GLU A 178 9.36 -9.60 -12.41
C GLU A 178 9.30 -8.07 -12.34
N ALA A 179 9.97 -7.46 -11.35
CA ALA A 179 10.09 -6.02 -11.24
C ALA A 179 10.92 -5.39 -12.36
N LEU A 180 11.91 -6.11 -12.91
CA LEU A 180 12.66 -5.67 -14.09
C LEU A 180 11.80 -5.71 -15.35
N ILE A 181 10.95 -6.74 -15.48
CA ILE A 181 10.03 -6.88 -16.61
C ILE A 181 8.92 -5.83 -16.54
N ASP A 182 8.35 -5.59 -15.36
CA ASP A 182 7.29 -4.59 -15.11
C ASP A 182 7.71 -3.16 -15.52
N ARG A 183 9.00 -2.82 -15.48
CA ARG A 183 9.51 -1.51 -15.95
C ARG A 183 9.28 -1.23 -17.43
N TYR A 184 9.04 -2.26 -18.23
CA TYR A 184 8.73 -2.13 -19.66
C TYR A 184 7.23 -1.95 -19.92
N PHE A 185 6.42 -1.93 -18.86
CA PHE A 185 4.99 -1.72 -18.95
C PHE A 185 4.56 -0.38 -18.38
N HIS A 186 3.55 0.23 -19.00
CA HIS A 186 2.92 1.45 -18.53
C HIS A 186 1.40 1.39 -18.77
N PRO A 187 0.58 2.08 -17.94
CA PRO A 187 -0.86 2.13 -18.15
C PRO A 187 -1.19 2.75 -19.51
N VAL A 188 -1.91 2.01 -20.33
CA VAL A 188 -2.32 2.44 -21.68
C VAL A 188 -3.59 3.26 -21.58
N LYS A 189 -3.63 4.42 -22.23
CA LYS A 189 -4.74 5.38 -22.20
C LYS A 189 -5.30 5.70 -23.58
N ASP A 190 -4.49 5.56 -24.62
CA ASP A 190 -4.81 5.87 -26.01
C ASP A 190 -4.07 4.92 -26.99
N ASP A 191 -4.47 4.99 -28.25
CA ASP A 191 -3.97 4.14 -29.34
C ASP A 191 -2.48 4.34 -29.63
N THR A 192 -1.91 5.50 -29.27
CA THR A 192 -0.48 5.78 -29.46
C THR A 192 0.37 5.06 -28.41
N GLU A 193 -0.11 5.01 -27.17
CA GLU A 193 0.49 4.21 -26.09
C GLU A 193 0.36 2.70 -26.36
N VAL A 194 -0.68 2.24 -27.08
CA VAL A 194 -0.82 0.83 -27.51
C VAL A 194 0.38 0.41 -28.37
N ALA A 195 0.79 1.24 -29.33
CA ALA A 195 1.91 0.92 -30.23
C ALA A 195 3.24 0.87 -29.47
N ALA A 196 3.52 1.87 -28.61
CA ALA A 196 4.72 1.91 -27.79
C ALA A 196 4.80 0.73 -26.80
N GLN A 197 3.67 0.36 -26.20
CA GLN A 197 3.60 -0.78 -25.29
C GLN A 197 3.77 -2.12 -26.03
N ALA A 198 3.29 -2.24 -27.27
CA ALA A 198 3.51 -3.41 -28.11
C ALA A 198 4.99 -3.62 -28.46
N GLU A 199 5.72 -2.55 -28.81
CA GLU A 199 7.17 -2.61 -29.04
C GLU A 199 7.94 -3.11 -27.80
N ASN A 200 7.55 -2.65 -26.61
CA ASN A 200 8.15 -3.10 -25.35
C ASN A 200 7.88 -4.60 -25.07
N ILE A 201 6.68 -5.09 -25.38
CA ILE A 201 6.32 -6.50 -25.24
C ILE A 201 7.14 -7.37 -26.22
N ASP A 202 7.30 -6.89 -27.45
CA ASP A 202 8.07 -7.57 -28.48
C ASP A 202 9.55 -7.66 -28.12
N TYR A 203 10.13 -6.58 -27.59
CA TYR A 203 11.50 -6.60 -27.04
C TYR A 203 11.66 -7.65 -25.93
N LEU A 204 10.72 -7.73 -25.01
CA LEU A 204 10.75 -8.73 -23.93
C LEU A 204 10.63 -10.16 -24.46
N ARG A 205 9.82 -10.40 -25.50
CA ARG A 205 9.72 -11.69 -26.18
C ARG A 205 11.06 -12.08 -26.80
N GLU A 206 11.67 -11.18 -27.57
CA GLU A 206 12.96 -11.42 -28.21
C GLU A 206 14.07 -11.70 -27.19
N TYR A 207 14.09 -10.94 -26.09
CA TYR A 207 15.00 -11.20 -24.98
C TYR A 207 14.88 -12.63 -24.44
N VAL A 208 13.66 -13.09 -24.15
CA VAL A 208 13.46 -14.46 -23.62
C VAL A 208 13.88 -15.52 -24.63
N LEU A 209 13.62 -15.32 -25.93
CA LEU A 209 14.07 -16.23 -27.00
C LEU A 209 15.60 -16.27 -27.11
N ALA A 210 16.27 -15.12 -27.05
CA ALA A 210 17.73 -15.03 -27.13
C ALA A 210 18.41 -15.72 -25.93
N GLU A 211 17.85 -15.57 -24.74
CA GLU A 211 18.35 -16.21 -23.53
C GLU A 211 18.13 -17.74 -23.53
N LEU A 212 17.02 -18.22 -24.10
CA LEU A 212 16.77 -19.65 -24.35
C LEU A 212 17.77 -20.22 -25.37
N ALA A 213 17.95 -19.55 -26.50
CA ALA A 213 18.89 -19.97 -27.54
C ALA A 213 20.34 -20.02 -27.02
N GLY A 214 20.71 -19.05 -26.19
CA GLY A 214 22.01 -18.99 -25.52
C GLY A 214 22.16 -19.91 -24.29
N LYS A 215 21.15 -20.73 -23.97
CA LYS A 215 21.11 -21.62 -22.77
C LYS A 215 21.33 -20.90 -21.43
N ARG A 216 21.12 -19.59 -21.38
CA ARG A 216 21.19 -18.75 -20.17
C ARG A 216 19.86 -18.77 -19.38
N MET A 217 18.79 -19.23 -20.03
CA MET A 217 17.48 -19.48 -19.43
C MET A 217 16.99 -20.90 -19.75
N ASP A 218 16.35 -21.54 -18.77
CA ASP A 218 15.67 -22.83 -18.99
C ASP A 218 14.20 -22.66 -19.37
N ILE A 219 13.59 -23.72 -19.90
CA ILE A 219 12.20 -23.72 -20.39
C ILE A 219 11.19 -23.34 -19.29
N ARG A 220 11.40 -23.80 -18.05
CA ARG A 220 10.50 -23.48 -16.93
C ARG A 220 10.57 -22.00 -16.59
N LYS A 221 11.76 -21.42 -16.54
CA LYS A 221 11.97 -19.99 -16.32
C LYS A 221 11.42 -19.14 -17.45
N ALA A 222 11.51 -19.60 -18.70
CA ALA A 222 10.90 -18.91 -19.83
C ALA A 222 9.37 -18.92 -19.74
N TRP A 223 8.77 -20.07 -19.44
CA TRP A 223 7.33 -20.19 -19.21
C TRP A 223 6.83 -19.22 -18.14
N ILE A 224 7.48 -19.18 -16.98
CA ILE A 224 7.13 -18.25 -15.89
C ILE A 224 7.22 -16.79 -16.35
N THR A 225 8.23 -16.48 -17.18
CA THR A 225 8.45 -15.12 -17.70
C THR A 225 7.34 -14.70 -18.67
N TYR A 226 6.97 -15.58 -19.60
CA TYR A 226 5.89 -15.31 -20.54
C TYR A 226 4.53 -15.22 -19.84
N ALA A 227 4.26 -16.09 -18.87
CA ALA A 227 3.05 -16.02 -18.06
C ALA A 227 2.95 -14.68 -17.32
N PHE A 228 4.07 -14.18 -16.81
CA PHE A 228 4.15 -12.86 -16.18
C PHE A 228 3.84 -11.72 -17.17
N ILE A 229 4.50 -11.72 -18.34
CA ILE A 229 4.28 -10.72 -19.41
C ILE A 229 2.80 -10.67 -19.80
N ILE A 230 2.16 -11.81 -20.05
CA ILE A 230 0.74 -11.90 -20.42
C ILE A 230 -0.16 -11.31 -19.33
N ARG A 231 0.16 -11.56 -18.06
CA ARG A 231 -0.59 -10.97 -16.94
C ARG A 231 -0.46 -9.46 -16.89
N GLU A 232 0.73 -8.91 -17.13
CA GLU A 232 0.93 -7.46 -17.13
C GLU A 232 0.24 -6.78 -18.33
N ILE A 233 0.14 -7.43 -19.49
CA ILE A 233 -0.69 -6.94 -20.59
C ILE A 233 -2.13 -6.74 -20.11
N GLY A 234 -2.73 -7.78 -19.51
CA GLY A 234 -4.10 -7.67 -18.98
C GLY A 234 -4.25 -6.54 -17.96
N TYR A 235 -3.25 -6.38 -17.07
CA TYR A 235 -3.27 -5.34 -16.04
C TYR A 235 -3.20 -3.92 -16.62
N TYR A 236 -2.25 -3.65 -17.50
CA TYR A 236 -1.98 -2.29 -18.00
C TYR A 236 -2.91 -1.84 -19.12
N TYR A 237 -3.58 -2.77 -19.80
CA TYR A 237 -4.61 -2.47 -20.80
C TYR A 237 -6.03 -2.42 -20.23
N ALA A 238 -6.28 -2.97 -19.03
CA ALA A 238 -7.62 -2.97 -18.43
C ALA A 238 -8.30 -1.57 -18.42
N PRO A 239 -7.63 -0.47 -18.04
CA PRO A 239 -8.26 0.86 -18.05
C PRO A 239 -8.62 1.38 -19.44
N TYR A 240 -7.97 0.89 -20.49
CA TYR A 240 -8.23 1.25 -21.88
C TYR A 240 -9.35 0.40 -22.48
N THR A 241 -9.38 -0.91 -22.19
CA THR A 241 -10.45 -1.80 -22.66
C THR A 241 -11.80 -1.46 -22.02
N ASP A 242 -11.81 -1.01 -20.77
CA ASP A 242 -13.03 -0.57 -20.08
C ASP A 242 -13.68 0.68 -20.71
N ARG A 243 -12.97 1.42 -21.58
CA ARG A 243 -13.48 2.60 -22.30
C ARG A 243 -14.04 2.27 -23.69
N LEU A 244 -13.71 1.09 -24.22
CA LEU A 244 -14.11 0.63 -25.55
C LEU A 244 -15.44 -0.15 -25.54
N GLY A 245 -15.96 -0.49 -24.36
CA GLY A 245 -17.27 -1.09 -24.14
C GLY A 245 -18.25 -0.13 -23.49
#